data_AF-A0A357V1X5-F1
#
_entry.id   AF-A0A357V1X5-F1
#
_cell.length_a   1.000
_cell.length_b   1.000
_cell.length_c   1.000
_cell.angle_alpha   90.00
_cell.angle_beta   90.00
_cell.angle_gamma   90.00
#
_symmetry.space_group_name_H-M   'P 1'
#
loop_
_entity.id
_entity.type
_entity.pdbx_description
1 polymer ?
#
loop_
_entity_poly.entity_id
_entity_poly.type
_entity_poly.pdbx_seq_one_letter_code
_entity_poly.pdbx_strand_id
1 'polypeptide(L)' 'FDEFALQMKLPDAADGGVLIFPVIQDCAQGTRAWVEVPKPGQSRWDLTSPAPTLTLTAKPQTHKH' A
#
# COMPACT_ATOMS: atom_id res chain seq x y z
N PHE A 1 -4.30 17.87 -6.52
CA PHE A 1 -4.33 16.52 -5.95
C PHE A 1 -5.44 16.54 -4.93
N ASP A 2 -6.14 15.42 -4.77
CA ASP A 2 -7.17 15.27 -3.75
C ASP A 2 -6.67 14.27 -2.70
N GLU A 3 -7.21 14.37 -1.48
CA GLU A 3 -6.87 13.46 -0.39
C GLU A 3 -8.06 12.57 -0.06
N PHE A 4 -7.79 11.28 0.11
CA PHE A 4 -8.76 10.29 0.54
C PHE A 4 -8.21 9.59 1.79
N ALA A 5 -8.98 9.59 2.87
CA ALA A 5 -8.61 8.92 4.12
C ALA A 5 -9.34 7.58 4.26
N LEU A 6 -8.60 6.54 4.66
CA LEU A 6 -9.14 5.23 5.01
C LEU A 6 -8.76 4.89 6.45
N GLN A 7 -9.73 4.47 7.26
CA GLN A 7 -9.49 3.90 8.58
C GLN A 7 -9.80 2.41 8.55
N MET A 8 -8.83 1.59 8.93
CA MET A 8 -8.97 0.14 9.00
C MET A 8 -8.16 -0.46 10.13
N LYS A 9 -8.56 -1.64 10.59
CA LYS A 9 -7.73 -2.48 11.44
C LYS A 9 -6.71 -3.22 10.59
N LEU A 10 -5.43 -3.15 10.95
CA LEU A 10 -4.38 -3.91 10.28
C LEU A 10 -4.49 -5.40 10.65
N PRO A 11 -4.17 -6.32 9.72
CA PRO A 11 -4.14 -7.74 10.01
C PRO A 11 -3.01 -8.07 10.99
N ASP A 12 -3.17 -9.19 11.69
CA ASP A 12 -2.09 -9.75 12.52
C ASP A 12 -1.11 -10.47 11.59
N ALA A 13 -0.02 -9.78 11.23
CA ALA A 13 1.00 -10.27 10.30
C ALA A 13 2.39 -10.11 10.90
N ALA A 14 3.33 -10.89 10.36
CA ALA A 14 4.73 -10.78 10.75
C ALA A 14 5.31 -9.40 10.42
N ASP A 15 6.35 -9.02 11.18
CA ASP A 15 7.17 -7.85 10.88
C ASP A 15 7.71 -7.92 9.45
N GLY A 16 7.63 -6.80 8.73
CA GLY A 16 7.99 -6.72 7.31
C GLY A 16 6.93 -7.25 6.34
N GLY A 17 5.76 -7.70 6.81
CA GLY A 17 4.62 -8.00 5.94
C GLY A 17 4.19 -6.76 5.15
N VAL A 18 3.83 -6.92 3.87
CA VAL A 18 3.46 -5.79 3.00
C VAL A 18 2.00 -5.89 2.60
N LEU A 19 1.22 -4.85 2.87
CA LEU A 19 -0.11 -4.67 2.31
C LEU A 19 -0.01 -3.85 1.02
N ILE A 20 -0.68 -4.31 -0.02
CA ILE A 20 -0.76 -3.64 -1.33
C ILE A 20 -2.19 -3.14 -1.49
N PHE A 21 -2.33 -1.87 -1.88
CA PHE A 21 -3.63 -1.23 -2.09
C PHE A 21 -3.76 -0.82 -3.56
N PRO A 22 -4.25 -1.69 -4.46
CA PRO A 22 -4.54 -1.32 -5.83
C PRO A 22 -5.65 -0.26 -5.87
N VAL A 23 -5.41 0.85 -6.57
CA VAL A 23 -6.37 1.95 -6.69
C VAL A 23 -6.69 2.22 -8.15
N ILE A 24 -7.97 2.27 -8.49
CA ILE A 24 -8.44 2.80 -9.76
C ILE A 24 -9.02 4.18 -9.48
N GLN A 25 -8.46 5.19 -10.13
CA GLN A 25 -8.95 6.56 -10.10
C GLN A 25 -9.71 6.81 -11.41
N ASP A 26 -11.03 6.92 -11.31
CA ASP A 26 -11.88 7.34 -12.41
C ASP A 26 -12.14 8.84 -12.34
N CYS A 27 -11.90 9.52 -13.47
CA CYS A 27 -12.09 10.96 -13.62
C CYS A 27 -13.20 11.22 -14.65
N ALA A 28 -13.66 12.48 -14.75
CA ALA A 28 -14.64 12.88 -15.76
C ALA A 28 -14.21 12.53 -17.19
N GLN A 29 -12.90 12.53 -17.47
CA GLN A 29 -12.32 11.92 -18.66
C GLN A 29 -11.17 10.98 -18.28
N GLY A 30 -11.35 9.71 -18.62
CA GLY A 30 -10.33 8.68 -18.51
C GLY A 30 -10.16 8.11 -17.09
N THR A 31 -9.19 7.19 -17.00
CA THR A 31 -8.92 6.39 -15.82
C THR A 31 -7.41 6.33 -15.57
N ARG A 32 -7.01 6.21 -14.30
CA ARG A 32 -5.64 5.89 -13.88
C ARG A 32 -5.69 4.67 -12.95
N ALA A 33 -4.99 3.60 -13.34
CA ALA A 33 -4.93 2.36 -12.59
C ALA A 33 -3.57 2.24 -11.88
N TRP A 34 -3.54 2.55 -10.59
CA TRP A 34 -2.39 2.39 -9.70
C TRP A 34 -2.40 0.98 -9.12
N VAL A 35 -2.10 0.00 -9.97
CA VAL A 35 -2.30 -1.43 -9.67
C VAL A 35 -1.04 -2.27 -9.86
N GLU A 36 0.06 -1.67 -10.33
CA GLU A 36 1.28 -2.41 -10.66
C GLU A 36 2.03 -2.84 -9.40
N VAL A 37 2.53 -4.08 -9.39
CA VAL A 37 3.33 -4.65 -8.30
C VAL A 37 4.73 -5.02 -8.85
N PRO A 38 5.82 -4.65 -8.17
CA PRO A 38 7.16 -4.95 -8.66
C PRO A 38 7.39 -6.47 -8.74
N LYS A 39 7.96 -6.92 -9.86
CA LYS A 39 8.44 -8.31 -9.99
C LYS A 39 9.75 -8.48 -9.21
N PRO A 40 10.19 -9.72 -8.92
CA PRO A 40 11.50 -9.95 -8.31
C PRO A 40 12.62 -9.24 -9.07
N GLY A 41 13.45 -8.49 -8.35
CA GLY A 41 14.54 -7.68 -8.92
C GLY A 41 14.13 -6.31 -9.45
N GLN A 42 12.85 -5.95 -9.43
CA GLN A 42 12.37 -4.59 -9.75
C GLN A 42 12.07 -3.79 -8.49
N SER A 43 12.23 -2.48 -8.60
CA SER A 43 11.80 -1.50 -7.62
C SER A 43 10.48 -0.84 -8.03
N ARG A 44 9.79 -0.22 -7.07
CA ARG A 44 8.59 0.60 -7.34
C ARG A 44 8.84 1.75 -8.32
N TRP A 45 10.09 2.19 -8.43
CA TRP A 45 10.50 3.29 -9.32
C TRP A 45 10.59 2.85 -10.78
N ASP A 46 10.64 1.54 -11.03
CA ASP A 46 10.64 0.97 -12.38
C ASP A 46 9.22 0.86 -12.97
N LEU A 47 8.19 1.16 -12.17
CA LEU A 47 6.78 1.02 -12.52
C LEU A 47 6.17 2.36 -12.90
N THR A 48 5.21 2.33 -13.83
CA THR A 48 4.53 3.55 -14.31
C THR A 48 3.41 3.97 -13.37
N SER A 49 2.70 3.01 -12.80
CA SER A 49 1.56 3.24 -11.91
C SER A 49 1.60 2.22 -10.76
N PRO A 50 2.63 2.32 -9.89
CA PRO A 50 2.78 1.40 -8.77
C PRO A 50 1.60 1.53 -7.80
N ALA A 51 1.07 0.39 -7.37
CA ALA A 51 0.10 0.37 -6.29
C ALA A 51 0.73 0.90 -4.99
N PRO A 52 0.03 1.74 -4.22
CA PRO A 52 0.43 2.09 -2.87
C PRO A 52 0.69 0.85 -2.01
N THR A 53 1.73 0.93 -1.18
CA THR A 53 2.11 -0.15 -0.26
C THR A 53 2.27 0.36 1.17
N LEU A 54 1.94 -0.49 2.13
CA LEU A 54 2.17 -0.28 3.56
C LEU A 54 2.99 -1.46 4.09
N THR A 55 4.19 -1.17 4.59
CA THR A 55 5.00 -2.15 5.31
C THR A 55 4.54 -2.19 6.76
N LEU A 56 4.12 -3.37 7.20
CA LEU A 56 3.74 -3.65 8.59
C LEU A 56 5.00 -3.81 9.43
N THR A 57 5.02 -3.14 10.57
CA THR A 57 6.05 -3.33 11.58
C THR A 57 5.55 -4.25 12.68
N ALA A 58 6.49 -4.85 13.41
CA ALA A 58 6.19 -5.64 14.59
C ALA A 58 5.22 -4.89 15.51
N LYS A 59 4.20 -5.61 15.99
CA LYS A 59 3.28 -5.07 16.98
C LYS A 59 4.09 -4.55 18.18
N PRO A 60 3.89 -3.30 18.61
CA PRO A 60 4.59 -2.76 19.76
C PRO A 60 4.38 -3.68 20.95
N GLN A 61 5.48 -4.10 21.60
CA GLN A 61 5.38 -4.79 22.87
C GLN A 61 4.88 -3.77 23.90
N THR A 62 3.62 -3.88 24.32
CA THR A 62 3.13 -3.12 25.45
C THR A 62 4.00 -3.48 26.66
N HIS A 63 4.75 -2.53 27.19
CA HIS A 63 5.40 -2.69 28.48
C HIS A 63 4.32 -3.04 29.51
N LYS A 64 4.34 -4.28 30.00
CA LYS A 64 3.59 -4.63 31.20
C LYS A 64 4.32 -3.98 32.38
N HIS A 65 3.72 -2.93 32.93
CA HIS A 65 4.01 -2.50 34.29
C HIS A 65 3.55 -3.58 35.28
#